data_AF-A0AAJ1J5A2-F1
#
_entry.id   AF-A0AAJ1J5A2-F1
#
_cell.length_a   1.000
_cell.length_b   1.000
_cell.length_c   1.000
_cell.angle_alpha   90.00
_cell.angle_beta   90.00
_cell.angle_gamma   90.00
#
_symmetry.space_group_name_H-M   'P 1'
#
loop_
_entity.id
_entity.type
_entity.pdbx_description
1 polymer ?
#
loop_
_entity_poly.entity_id
_entity_poly.type
_entity_poly.pdbx_seq_one_letter_code
_entity_poly.pdbx_strand_id
1 'polypeptide(L)'
;MGKIISFLKKIFETRYIYSLQKFEPIKENGFYILKELGTHTCIKAKAEDIFDGDLLYNINPQDIIFIARFEEYDMREKQKFKIIEERRDLSFIIQNAYSRREINGKELLIEQNIVEKIDPTSLVRIAYMSGLKDGRKISDEISKAEKIKPSKSPNLKVIK
;
A
#
# COMPACT_ATOMS: atom_id res chain seq x y z
N MET A 1 42.33 -41.91 -3.96
CA MET A 1 40.86 -41.83 -4.02
C MET A 1 40.24 -40.83 -3.03
N GLY A 2 40.71 -40.72 -1.78
CA GLY A 2 40.09 -39.82 -0.78
C GLY A 2 40.01 -38.34 -1.16
N LYS A 3 41.01 -37.79 -1.85
CA LYS A 3 41.04 -36.37 -2.28
C LYS A 3 39.97 -36.02 -3.35
N ILE A 4 39.64 -36.96 -4.24
CA ILE A 4 38.63 -36.75 -5.28
C ILE A 4 37.23 -36.81 -4.66
N ILE A 5 37.02 -37.75 -3.72
CA ILE A 5 35.77 -37.87 -2.98
C ILE A 5 35.54 -36.65 -2.08
N SER A 6 36.57 -36.13 -1.42
CA SER A 6 36.46 -34.89 -0.62
C SER A 6 36.22 -33.65 -1.48
N PHE A 7 36.83 -33.59 -2.68
CA PHE A 7 36.63 -32.49 -3.63
C PHE A 7 35.19 -32.50 -4.19
N LEU A 8 34.68 -33.67 -4.57
CA LEU A 8 33.29 -33.84 -4.98
C LEU A 8 32.33 -33.54 -3.83
N LYS A 9 32.58 -34.02 -2.61
CA LYS A 9 31.77 -33.65 -1.43
C LYS A 9 31.71 -32.14 -1.21
N LYS A 10 32.83 -31.43 -1.35
CA LYS A 10 32.89 -29.97 -1.21
C LYS A 10 32.15 -29.21 -2.32
N ILE A 11 32.01 -29.81 -3.50
CA ILE A 11 31.19 -29.30 -4.61
C ILE A 11 29.70 -29.54 -4.36
N PHE A 12 29.35 -30.65 -3.69
CA PHE A 12 27.98 -31.05 -3.38
C PHE A 12 27.49 -30.68 -1.96
N GLU A 13 28.34 -30.07 -1.13
CA GLU A 13 27.95 -29.46 0.13
C GLU A 13 27.08 -28.24 -0.17
N THR A 14 25.77 -28.47 -0.26
CA THR A 14 24.79 -27.38 -0.19
C THR A 14 25.09 -26.60 1.08
N ARG A 15 25.51 -25.34 0.93
CA ARG A 15 25.78 -24.44 2.07
C ARG A 15 24.55 -24.24 2.96
N TYR A 16 23.37 -24.61 2.46
CA TYR A 16 22.10 -24.56 3.16
C TYR A 16 21.60 -25.97 3.48
N ILE A 17 20.88 -26.09 4.58
CA ILE A 17 20.31 -27.34 5.10
C ILE A 17 18.78 -27.29 5.02
N TYR A 18 18.18 -26.11 4.84
CA TYR A 18 16.74 -25.91 4.77
C TYR A 18 16.28 -25.34 3.43
N SER A 19 15.08 -25.75 3.02
CA SER A 19 14.36 -25.23 1.85
C SER A 19 12.92 -24.87 2.23
N LEU A 20 12.36 -23.84 1.61
CA LEU A 20 10.99 -23.42 1.87
C LEU A 20 9.98 -24.35 1.21
N GLN A 21 8.96 -24.73 1.96
CA GLN A 21 7.78 -25.39 1.41
C GLN A 21 6.91 -24.35 0.67
N LYS A 22 6.90 -24.39 -0.67
CA LYS A 22 6.21 -23.41 -1.52
C LYS A 22 4.75 -23.76 -1.86
N PHE A 23 4.12 -24.64 -1.08
CA PHE A 23 2.70 -24.95 -1.27
C PHE A 23 1.84 -23.92 -0.54
N GLU A 24 0.65 -23.64 -1.06
CA GLU A 24 -0.30 -22.79 -0.35
C GLU A 24 -0.90 -23.52 0.86
N PRO A 25 -1.05 -22.84 2.01
CA PRO A 25 -0.59 -21.48 2.29
C PRO A 25 0.93 -21.41 2.52
N ILE A 26 1.61 -20.43 1.90
CA ILE A 26 3.07 -20.27 2.04
C ILE A 26 3.47 -19.86 3.46
N LYS A 27 2.55 -19.21 4.19
CA LYS A 27 2.69 -18.81 5.59
C LYS A 27 1.47 -19.31 6.36
N GLU A 28 1.67 -20.16 7.36
CA GLU A 28 0.62 -20.73 8.20
C GLU A 28 0.68 -20.08 9.58
N ASN A 29 -0.38 -19.36 9.99
CA ASN A 29 -0.46 -18.70 11.31
C ASN A 29 0.76 -17.81 11.66
N GLY A 30 1.38 -17.20 10.64
CA GLY A 30 2.56 -16.36 10.84
C GLY A 30 3.91 -17.06 10.64
N PHE A 31 3.92 -18.38 10.39
CA PHE A 31 5.12 -19.18 10.29
C PHE A 31 5.38 -19.68 8.87
N TYR A 32 6.65 -19.72 8.49
CA TYR A 32 7.16 -20.44 7.34
C TYR A 32 7.51 -21.87 7.71
N ILE A 33 7.20 -22.79 6.81
CA ILE A 33 7.57 -24.20 6.96
C ILE A 33 8.82 -24.46 6.13
N LEU A 34 9.92 -24.76 6.82
CA LEU A 34 11.21 -25.05 6.21
C LEU A 34 11.50 -26.53 6.34
N LYS A 35 11.68 -27.20 5.20
CA LYS A 35 12.04 -28.62 5.14
C LYS A 35 13.55 -28.77 5.14
N GLU A 36 14.04 -29.62 6.03
CA GLU A 36 15.44 -30.01 6.08
C GLU A 36 15.78 -30.96 4.91
N LEU A 37 16.93 -30.75 4.28
CA LEU A 37 17.35 -31.51 3.11
C LEU A 37 17.76 -32.93 3.50
N GLY A 38 17.28 -33.92 2.73
CA GLY A 38 17.62 -35.32 2.94
C GLY A 38 16.91 -35.98 4.12
N THR A 39 15.97 -35.29 4.77
CA THR A 39 15.20 -35.81 5.91
C THR A 39 13.69 -35.60 5.71
N HIS A 40 12.90 -36.15 6.64
CA HIS A 40 11.45 -35.91 6.75
C HIS A 40 11.11 -34.88 7.84
N THR A 41 12.10 -34.11 8.30
CA THR A 41 11.95 -33.10 9.35
C THR A 41 11.64 -31.73 8.75
N CYS A 42 10.73 -31.03 9.39
CA CYS A 42 10.36 -29.65 9.07
C CYS A 42 10.43 -28.81 10.34
N ILE A 43 10.86 -27.55 10.18
CA ILE A 43 10.81 -26.54 11.23
C ILE A 43 9.83 -25.45 10.86
N LYS A 44 9.25 -24.81 11.88
CA LYS A 44 8.42 -23.62 11.73
C LYS A 44 9.20 -22.43 12.26
N ALA A 45 9.33 -21.37 11.47
CA ALA A 45 10.04 -20.16 11.86
C ALA A 45 9.27 -18.92 11.39
N LYS A 46 9.28 -17.85 12.18
CA LYS A 46 8.74 -16.57 11.72
C LYS A 46 9.75 -15.84 10.85
N ALA A 47 9.32 -14.77 10.20
CA ALA A 47 10.20 -13.92 9.42
C ALA A 47 11.33 -13.35 10.30
N GLU A 48 11.00 -12.88 11.50
CA GLU A 48 11.96 -12.31 12.45
C GLU A 48 13.01 -13.35 12.85
N ASP A 49 12.58 -14.57 13.17
CA ASP A 49 13.49 -15.69 13.52
C ASP A 49 14.45 -16.05 12.37
N ILE A 50 14.00 -15.87 11.12
CA ILE A 50 14.78 -16.16 9.92
C ILE A 50 15.79 -15.06 9.63
N PHE A 51 15.40 -13.78 9.72
CA PHE A 51 16.24 -12.66 9.31
C PHE A 51 17.17 -12.14 10.42
N ASP A 52 16.72 -12.18 11.67
CA ASP A 52 17.49 -11.67 12.82
C ASP A 52 18.38 -12.75 13.45
N GLY A 53 18.20 -14.01 13.06
CA GLY A 53 18.90 -15.17 13.60
C GLY A 53 19.90 -15.82 12.63
N ASP A 54 20.64 -16.81 13.16
CA ASP A 54 21.60 -17.60 12.38
C ASP A 54 20.93 -18.51 11.34
N LEU A 55 19.60 -18.66 11.40
CA LEU A 55 18.83 -19.49 10.49
C LEU A 55 18.93 -19.01 9.04
N LEU A 56 19.13 -17.70 8.81
CA LEU A 56 19.34 -17.09 7.51
C LEU A 56 20.41 -17.83 6.67
N TYR A 57 21.52 -18.21 7.30
CA TYR A 57 22.66 -18.83 6.63
C TYR A 57 22.43 -20.30 6.27
N ASN A 58 21.44 -20.93 6.90
CA ASN A 58 21.12 -22.34 6.72
C ASN A 58 19.96 -22.57 5.75
N ILE A 59 19.31 -21.52 5.26
CA ILE A 59 18.21 -21.62 4.28
C ILE A 59 18.74 -21.36 2.87
N ASN A 60 18.14 -22.03 1.88
CA ASN A 60 18.40 -21.75 0.47
C ASN A 60 18.26 -20.24 0.17
N PRO A 61 19.31 -19.57 -0.35
CA PRO A 61 19.26 -18.14 -0.65
C PRO A 61 18.10 -17.72 -1.57
N GLN A 62 17.68 -18.58 -2.50
CA GLN A 62 16.53 -18.29 -3.35
C GLN A 62 15.22 -18.22 -2.56
N ASP A 63 15.11 -19.03 -1.51
CA ASP A 63 13.93 -19.07 -0.65
C ASP A 63 13.93 -17.89 0.32
N ILE A 64 15.10 -17.43 0.78
CA ILE A 64 15.23 -16.18 1.53
C ILE A 64 14.74 -14.97 0.71
N ILE A 65 15.15 -14.88 -0.56
CA ILE A 65 14.68 -13.81 -1.47
C ILE A 65 13.16 -13.90 -1.64
N PHE A 66 12.62 -15.11 -1.76
CA PHE A 66 11.18 -15.32 -1.86
C PHE A 66 10.44 -14.84 -0.60
N ILE A 67 10.91 -15.23 0.58
CA ILE A 67 10.34 -14.84 1.88
C ILE A 67 10.37 -13.31 2.02
N ALA A 68 11.49 -12.67 1.72
CA ALA A 68 11.62 -11.22 1.79
C ALA A 68 10.60 -10.49 0.89
N ARG A 69 10.42 -10.96 -0.35
CA ARG A 69 9.42 -10.41 -1.27
C ARG A 69 7.99 -10.63 -0.78
N PHE A 70 7.73 -11.79 -0.19
CA PHE A 70 6.40 -12.10 0.36
C PHE A 70 6.06 -11.20 1.55
N GLU A 71 7.00 -11.02 2.50
CA GLU A 71 6.81 -10.13 3.64
C GLU A 71 6.67 -8.67 3.20
N GLU A 72 7.49 -8.22 2.23
CA GLU A 72 7.37 -6.88 1.67
C GLU A 72 5.99 -6.65 1.04
N TYR A 73 5.50 -7.63 0.27
CA TYR A 73 4.17 -7.57 -0.32
C TYR A 73 3.07 -7.49 0.75
N ASP A 74 3.11 -8.37 1.75
CA ASP A 74 2.12 -8.36 2.86
C ASP A 74 2.16 -7.04 3.64
N MET A 75 3.35 -6.49 3.91
CA MET A 75 3.49 -5.17 4.51
C MET A 75 2.90 -4.06 3.65
N ARG A 76 3.15 -4.07 2.34
CA ARG A 76 2.56 -3.09 1.40
C ARG A 76 1.05 -3.18 1.39
N GLU A 77 0.48 -4.38 1.35
CA GLU A 77 -0.97 -4.58 1.41
C GLU A 77 -1.57 -4.05 2.72
N LYS A 78 -0.92 -4.30 3.88
CA LYS A 78 -1.34 -3.78 5.19
C LYS A 78 -1.27 -2.26 5.29
N GLN A 79 -0.35 -1.64 4.55
CA GLN A 79 -0.19 -0.18 4.52
C GLN A 79 -1.22 0.52 3.64
N LYS A 80 -1.89 -0.18 2.72
CA LYS A 80 -2.90 0.42 1.84
C LYS A 80 -4.07 0.96 2.65
N PHE A 81 -4.45 2.20 2.34
CA PHE A 81 -5.62 2.86 2.92
C PHE A 81 -6.87 2.52 2.12
N LYS A 82 -7.93 2.12 2.84
CA LYS A 82 -9.28 1.94 2.33
C LYS A 82 -10.15 3.10 2.80
N ILE A 83 -11.04 3.56 1.92
CA ILE A 83 -12.07 4.52 2.30
C ILE A 83 -13.20 3.75 2.98
N ILE A 84 -13.43 4.04 4.26
CA ILE A 84 -14.45 3.41 5.08
C ILE A 84 -15.75 4.21 5.04
N GLU A 85 -15.64 5.54 4.99
CA GLU A 85 -16.78 6.43 5.00
C GLU A 85 -16.50 7.66 4.14
N GLU A 86 -17.52 8.11 3.42
CA GLU A 86 -17.54 9.35 2.65
C GLU A 86 -18.65 10.24 3.20
N ARG A 87 -18.27 11.44 3.64
CA ARG A 87 -19.20 12.42 4.21
C ARG A 87 -19.59 13.47 3.18
N ARG A 88 -20.75 14.11 3.40
CA ARG A 88 -21.35 15.10 2.48
C ARG A 88 -20.48 16.34 2.27
N ASP A 89 -19.63 16.67 3.23
CA ASP A 89 -18.71 17.80 3.16
C ASP A 89 -17.43 17.50 2.36
N LEU A 90 -17.32 16.30 1.76
CA LEU A 90 -16.12 15.76 1.12
C LEU A 90 -14.96 15.53 2.11
N SER A 91 -15.28 15.21 3.37
CA SER A 91 -14.35 14.53 4.25
C SER A 91 -14.50 13.01 4.13
N PHE A 92 -13.40 12.29 4.35
CA PHE A 92 -13.29 10.86 4.19
C PHE A 92 -12.68 10.25 5.43
N ILE A 93 -13.19 9.09 5.86
CA ILE A 93 -12.51 8.26 6.84
C ILE A 93 -11.71 7.22 6.08
N ILE A 94 -10.39 7.29 6.19
CA ILE A 94 -9.47 6.31 5.62
C ILE A 94 -8.89 5.42 6.73
N GLN A 95 -8.69 4.14 6.42
CA GLN A 95 -8.18 3.16 7.35
C GLN A 95 -7.24 2.17 6.67
N ASN A 96 -6.12 1.86 7.31
CA ASN A 96 -5.26 0.73 6.98
C ASN A 96 -5.13 -0.21 8.19
N ALA A 97 -4.23 -1.20 8.15
CA ALA A 97 -4.07 -2.14 9.26
C ALA A 97 -3.58 -1.50 10.56
N TYR A 98 -3.00 -0.30 10.50
CA TYR A 98 -2.30 0.35 11.61
C TYR A 98 -3.01 1.59 12.15
N SER A 99 -3.84 2.23 11.33
CA SER A 99 -4.36 3.56 11.62
C SER A 99 -5.71 3.81 10.97
N ARG A 100 -6.51 4.66 11.61
CA ARG A 100 -7.76 5.20 11.11
C ARG A 100 -7.75 6.71 11.30
N ARG A 101 -8.07 7.47 10.26
CA ARG A 101 -8.06 8.93 10.30
C ARG A 101 -9.17 9.53 9.44
N GLU A 102 -9.62 10.70 9.84
CA GLU A 102 -10.48 11.56 9.04
C GLU A 102 -9.61 12.55 8.25
N ILE A 103 -9.92 12.77 6.98
CA ILE A 103 -9.17 13.69 6.11
C ILE A 103 -10.09 14.36 5.10
N ASN A 104 -9.81 15.61 4.76
CA ASN A 104 -10.51 16.31 3.68
C ASN A 104 -10.06 15.80 2.31
N GLY A 105 -10.99 15.72 1.34
CA GLY A 105 -10.68 15.30 -0.03
C GLY A 105 -9.53 16.07 -0.69
N LYS A 106 -9.44 17.39 -0.47
CA LYS A 106 -8.33 18.18 -1.04
C LYS A 106 -7.00 17.86 -0.42
N GLU A 107 -6.98 17.72 0.89
CA GLU A 107 -5.78 17.39 1.66
C GLU A 107 -5.27 15.99 1.28
N LEU A 108 -6.19 15.04 1.12
CA LEU A 108 -5.90 13.68 0.68
C LEU A 108 -5.20 13.65 -0.68
N LEU A 109 -5.60 14.51 -1.61
CA LEU A 109 -5.01 14.58 -2.96
C LEU A 109 -3.63 15.25 -3.00
N ILE A 110 -3.25 15.98 -1.95
CA ILE A 110 -1.95 16.67 -1.86
C ILE A 110 -0.93 15.80 -1.11
N GLU A 111 -1.37 15.02 -0.12
CA GLU A 111 -0.49 14.20 0.71
C GLU A 111 -0.01 12.94 -0.04
N GLN A 112 1.13 13.05 -0.74
CA GLN A 112 1.71 11.97 -1.58
C GLN A 112 1.79 10.61 -0.86
N ASN A 113 2.19 10.60 0.41
CA ASN A 113 2.30 9.38 1.21
C ASN A 113 0.98 8.61 1.35
N ILE A 114 -0.16 9.29 1.23
CA ILE A 114 -1.48 8.68 1.25
C ILE A 114 -1.92 8.31 -0.15
N VAL A 115 -1.70 9.21 -1.12
CA VAL A 115 -2.07 9.00 -2.52
C VAL A 115 -1.45 7.71 -3.04
N GLU A 116 -0.17 7.45 -2.77
CA GLU A 116 0.50 6.21 -3.20
C GLU A 116 -0.08 4.94 -2.57
N LYS A 117 -0.81 5.08 -1.46
CA LYS A 117 -1.35 3.97 -0.65
C LYS A 117 -2.86 3.79 -0.79
N ILE A 118 -3.55 4.65 -1.53
CA ILE A 118 -4.98 4.50 -1.84
C ILE A 118 -5.15 3.87 -3.21
N ASP A 119 -6.22 3.10 -3.38
CA ASP A 119 -6.62 2.57 -4.68
C ASP A 119 -6.81 3.71 -5.73
N PRO A 120 -6.19 3.60 -6.92
CA PRO A 120 -6.28 4.63 -7.96
C PRO A 120 -7.72 4.98 -8.38
N THR A 121 -8.64 4.01 -8.41
CA THR A 121 -10.04 4.25 -8.77
C THR A 121 -10.71 5.15 -7.75
N SER A 122 -10.42 4.92 -6.47
CA SER A 122 -10.90 5.73 -5.36
C SER A 122 -10.35 7.16 -5.42
N LEU A 123 -9.07 7.32 -5.77
CA LEU A 123 -8.45 8.64 -5.94
C LEU A 123 -9.08 9.44 -7.07
N VAL A 124 -9.32 8.82 -8.23
CA VAL A 124 -9.97 9.46 -9.38
C VAL A 124 -11.36 9.96 -8.98
N ARG A 125 -12.12 9.15 -8.25
CA ARG A 125 -13.44 9.53 -7.74
C ARG A 125 -13.37 10.73 -6.77
N ILE A 126 -12.42 10.72 -5.82
CA ILE A 126 -12.23 11.82 -4.87
C ILE A 126 -11.82 13.10 -5.60
N ALA A 127 -10.89 13.02 -6.55
CA ALA A 127 -10.43 14.15 -7.36
C ALA A 127 -11.58 14.77 -8.15
N TYR A 128 -12.40 13.94 -8.79
CA TYR A 128 -13.58 14.40 -9.53
C TYR A 128 -14.58 15.13 -8.63
N MET A 129 -14.96 14.53 -7.50
CA MET A 129 -15.94 15.12 -6.58
C MET A 129 -15.43 16.42 -5.95
N SER A 130 -14.14 16.46 -5.57
CA SER A 130 -13.50 17.65 -5.01
C SER A 130 -13.44 18.78 -6.03
N GLY A 131 -13.03 18.47 -7.26
CA GLY A 131 -12.98 19.44 -8.37
C GLY A 131 -14.36 19.99 -8.73
N LEU A 132 -15.40 19.16 -8.77
CA LEU A 132 -16.78 19.63 -9.00
C LEU A 132 -17.25 20.60 -7.92
N LYS A 133 -16.97 20.32 -6.65
CA LYS A 133 -17.34 21.20 -5.54
C LYS A 133 -16.63 22.55 -5.62
N ASP A 134 -15.36 22.55 -6.00
CA ASP A 134 -14.60 23.78 -6.20
C ASP A 134 -15.09 24.59 -7.38
N GLY A 135 -15.35 23.94 -8.52
CA GLY A 135 -15.92 24.62 -9.69
C GLY A 135 -17.27 25.28 -9.39
N ARG A 136 -18.13 24.61 -8.61
CA ARG A 136 -19.40 25.19 -8.16
C ARG A 136 -19.20 26.41 -7.26
N LYS A 137 -18.27 26.35 -6.30
CA LYS A 137 -17.95 27.49 -5.44
C LYS A 137 -17.48 28.70 -6.24
N ILE A 138 -16.57 28.49 -7.20
CA ILE A 138 -16.08 29.56 -8.07
C ILE A 138 -17.22 30.17 -8.89
N SER A 139 -18.08 29.33 -9.48
CA SER A 139 -19.25 29.78 -10.24
C SER A 139 -20.21 30.63 -9.39
N ASP A 140 -20.47 30.20 -8.15
CA ASP A 140 -21.32 30.93 -7.21
C ASP A 140 -20.71 32.27 -6.80
N GLU A 141 -19.38 32.32 -6.60
CA GLU A 141 -18.65 33.56 -6.30
C GLU A 141 -18.71 34.55 -7.47
N ILE A 142 -18.51 34.08 -8.71
CA ILE A 142 -18.64 34.91 -9.92
C ILE A 142 -20.06 35.47 -10.03
N SER A 143 -21.07 34.61 -9.88
CA SER A 143 -22.48 35.00 -9.97
C SER A 143 -22.89 36.02 -8.90
N LYS A 144 -22.33 35.92 -7.69
CA LYS A 144 -22.55 36.90 -6.63
C LYS A 144 -21.84 38.23 -6.91
N ALA A 145 -20.62 38.20 -7.44
CA ALA A 145 -19.88 39.40 -7.81
C ALA A 145 -20.57 40.19 -8.94
N GLU A 146 -21.19 39.51 -9.91
CA GLU A 146 -21.91 40.14 -11.02
C GLU A 146 -23.20 40.84 -10.57
N LYS A 147 -23.91 40.30 -9.56
CA LYS A 147 -25.14 40.90 -9.02
C LYS A 147 -24.94 42.21 -8.27
N ILE A 148 -23.70 42.61 -7.97
CA ILE A 148 -23.37 43.83 -7.20
C ILE A 148 -23.19 45.06 -8.10
N LYS A 149 -23.31 44.96 -9.43
CA LYS A 149 -23.40 46.16 -10.29
C LYS A 149 -24.86 46.60 -10.42
N PRO A 150 -25.37 47.59 -9.66
CA PRO A 150 -26.61 48.23 -10.03
C PRO A 150 -26.41 48.84 -11.42
N SER A 151 -27.20 48.40 -12.39
CA SER A 151 -27.31 49.10 -13.66
C SER A 151 -27.77 50.52 -13.33
N LYS A 152 -27.01 51.53 -13.76
CA LYS A 152 -27.47 52.92 -13.70
C LYS A 152 -28.86 52.95 -14.36
N SER A 153 -29.89 53.23 -13.56
CA SER A 153 -31.23 53.49 -14.08
C SER A 153 -31.13 54.57 -15.16
N PRO A 154 -31.60 54.35 -16.39
CA PRO A 154 -31.56 55.39 -17.40
C PRO A 154 -32.50 56.50 -16.95
N ASN A 155 -31.94 57.66 -16.63
CA ASN A 155 -32.68 58.91 -16.43
C ASN A 155 -33.28 59.36 -17.77
N LEU A 156 -34.32 58.66 -18.23
CA LEU A 156 -35.11 59.10 -19.37
C LEU A 156 -36.28 59.92 -18.84
N LYS A 157 -36.12 61.25 -18.88
CA LYS A 157 -37.25 62.18 -18.73
C LYS A 157 -37.95 62.29 -20.07
N VAL A 158 -39.21 61.87 -20.12
CA VAL A 158 -40.11 62.20 -21.23
C VAL A 158 -40.44 63.69 -21.14
N ILE A 159 -40.05 64.46 -22.15
CA ILE A 159 -40.44 65.86 -22.30
C ILE A 159 -41.77 65.85 -23.07
N LYS A 160 -42.80 66.50 -22.51
CA LYS A 160 -44.09 66.76 -23.16
C LYS A 160 -44.04 68.03 -23.98
#